data_AF-A0AAU4J097-F1
#
_entry.id   AF-A0AAU4J097-F1
#
_cell.length_a   1.000
_cell.length_b   1.000
_cell.length_c   1.000
_cell.angle_alpha   90.00
_cell.angle_beta   90.00
_cell.angle_gamma   90.00
#
_symmetry.space_group_name_H-M   'P 1'
#
loop_
_entity.id
_entity.type
_entity.pdbx_description
1 polymer ?
#
loop_
_entity_poly.entity_id
_entity_poly.type
_entity_poly.pdbx_seq_one_letter_code
_entity_poly.pdbx_strand_id
1 'polypeptide(L)'
;MDAFMRSFPLEDIRVRAGGDGRTVEAYAAVFDTPSEITDQDGHYLEVIDRRAFDRTLQQLAPAGSRSTWRVGVFYNHGRTLWGTPSERGSMPIGTPVEVRADNRGLLTVTRYNRTELADEVLENIREGAITGQSFTGRFTRSDPGRTPRAGWRPDGSGKLKTVKRQEIALKEYGPTPFPAYPDAAVVGVRAEQLAVLLGQMPDEERERLALMLRTGTPLETPAEGDPEGPPATGDPAPAGPAAEDPPSRHSVRQKIAWAKTRAEIKARRAL
;
A
#
# COMPACT_ATOMS: atom_id res chain seq x y z
N MET A 1 20.12 6.80 -11.23
CA MET A 1 19.86 6.19 -9.91
C MET A 1 18.43 6.50 -9.60
N ASP A 2 17.62 5.46 -9.46
CA ASP A 2 16.18 5.57 -9.69
C ASP A 2 15.44 5.84 -8.38
N ALA A 3 14.39 6.65 -8.45
CA ALA A 3 13.50 6.89 -7.32
C ALA A 3 12.61 5.66 -7.12
N PHE A 4 12.45 5.23 -5.87
CA PHE A 4 11.55 4.14 -5.51
C PHE A 4 10.16 4.69 -5.21
N MET A 5 9.16 3.89 -5.56
CA MET A 5 7.75 4.11 -5.21
C MET A 5 7.34 3.03 -4.22
N ARG A 6 6.73 3.45 -3.12
CA ARG A 6 6.26 2.60 -2.03
C ARG A 6 4.83 2.97 -1.71
N SER A 7 3.94 1.99 -1.62
CA SER A 7 2.52 2.28 -1.44
C SER A 7 1.85 1.32 -0.48
N PHE A 8 1.27 1.85 0.60
CA PHE A 8 0.72 1.07 1.70
C PHE A 8 -0.81 1.16 1.65
N PRO A 9 -1.53 0.02 1.68
CA PRO A 9 -2.93 0.02 2.01
C PRO A 9 -2.98 0.38 3.48
N LEU A 10 -3.74 1.39 3.76
CA LEU A 10 -3.93 1.83 5.11
C LEU A 10 -5.41 2.03 5.19
N GLU A 11 -6.11 1.31 6.05
CA GLU A 11 -7.52 1.62 6.30
C GLU A 11 -7.70 2.96 7.06
N ASP A 12 -6.66 3.80 7.12
CA ASP A 12 -6.59 5.04 7.88
C ASP A 12 -6.33 6.28 7.02
N ILE A 13 -6.80 6.31 5.77
CA ILE A 13 -7.02 7.60 5.09
C ILE A 13 -8.38 8.16 5.51
N ARG A 14 -8.37 9.32 6.16
CA ARG A 14 -9.59 9.94 6.68
C ARG A 14 -9.60 11.45 6.52
N VAL A 15 -10.78 11.99 6.27
CA VAL A 15 -11.03 13.44 6.34
C VAL A 15 -11.22 13.80 7.81
N ARG A 16 -10.50 14.81 8.32
CA ARG A 16 -10.60 15.25 9.71
C ARG A 16 -12.03 15.70 10.04
N ALA A 17 -12.67 15.02 10.99
CA ALA A 17 -14.02 15.35 11.47
C ALA A 17 -14.07 16.76 12.10
N GLY A 18 -15.15 17.49 11.87
CA GLY A 18 -15.35 18.85 12.39
C GLY A 18 -14.38 19.90 11.85
N GLY A 19 -13.54 19.55 10.88
CA GLY A 19 -12.58 20.45 10.24
C GLY A 19 -13.14 21.19 9.02
N ASP A 20 -12.24 21.65 8.14
CA ASP A 20 -12.58 22.34 6.90
C ASP A 20 -13.18 21.44 5.80
N GLY A 21 -13.42 20.16 6.12
CA GLY A 21 -13.90 19.13 5.18
C GLY A 21 -12.89 18.74 4.10
N ARG A 22 -11.64 19.22 4.17
CA ARG A 22 -10.60 19.03 3.14
C ARG A 22 -9.23 18.63 3.69
N THR A 23 -9.09 18.61 5.01
CA THR A 23 -7.88 18.16 5.68
C THR A 23 -7.92 16.65 5.80
N VAL A 24 -6.99 15.98 5.12
CA VAL A 24 -6.84 14.53 5.12
C VAL A 24 -5.68 14.14 6.02
N GLU A 25 -5.92 13.18 6.90
CA GLU A 25 -4.91 12.50 7.70
C GLU A 25 -4.73 11.09 7.16
N ALA A 26 -3.47 10.70 6.93
CA ALA A 26 -3.12 9.36 6.50
C ALA A 26 -1.64 9.07 6.77
N TYR A 27 -1.32 7.80 6.98
CA TYR A 27 0.07 7.36 7.01
C TYR A 27 0.57 7.20 5.57
N ALA A 28 1.76 7.66 5.26
CA ALA A 28 2.38 7.38 3.95
C ALA A 28 3.25 6.11 3.99
N ALA A 29 3.65 5.66 5.19
CA ALA A 29 4.48 4.48 5.42
C ALA A 29 4.19 3.89 6.80
N VAL A 30 4.38 2.58 6.96
CA VAL A 30 4.36 1.87 8.25
C VAL A 30 5.78 1.42 8.60
N PHE A 31 6.13 1.49 9.88
CA PHE A 31 7.45 1.10 10.38
C PHE A 31 7.49 -0.31 10.94
N ASP A 32 8.69 -0.89 10.97
CA ASP A 32 9.02 -2.17 11.59
C ASP A 32 8.14 -3.37 11.18
N THR A 33 7.43 -3.25 10.05
CA THR A 33 6.55 -4.29 9.51
C THR A 33 7.19 -4.89 8.25
N PRO A 34 7.62 -6.17 8.28
CA PRO A 34 8.11 -6.86 7.10
C PRO A 34 7.04 -6.92 6.01
N SER A 35 7.40 -6.45 4.82
CA SER A 35 6.49 -6.40 3.69
C SER A 35 7.16 -6.99 2.45
N GLU A 36 6.51 -7.94 1.80
CA GLU A 36 7.05 -8.58 0.60
C GLU A 36 7.07 -7.62 -0.59
N ILE A 37 8.22 -7.51 -1.26
CA ILE A 37 8.43 -6.63 -2.41
C ILE A 37 8.98 -7.42 -3.59
N THR A 38 8.37 -7.18 -4.75
CA THR A 38 8.94 -7.53 -6.05
C THR A 38 9.06 -6.26 -6.90
N ASP A 39 10.27 -5.74 -7.06
CA ASP A 39 10.55 -4.55 -7.85
C ASP A 39 11.88 -4.66 -8.62
N GLN A 40 12.40 -3.55 -9.14
CA GLN A 40 13.69 -3.52 -9.86
C GLN A 40 14.88 -4.01 -9.02
N ASP A 41 14.77 -3.98 -7.68
CA ASP A 41 15.79 -4.49 -6.76
C ASP A 41 15.65 -5.99 -6.50
N GLY A 42 14.63 -6.66 -7.04
CA GLY A 42 14.42 -8.09 -6.94
C GLY A 42 13.22 -8.46 -6.07
N HIS A 43 13.29 -9.64 -5.44
CA HIS A 43 12.23 -10.21 -4.59
C HIS A 43 12.74 -10.41 -3.16
N TYR A 44 12.18 -9.65 -2.21
CA TYR A 44 12.71 -9.55 -0.85
C TYR A 44 11.65 -9.04 0.16
N LEU A 45 11.93 -9.15 1.45
CA LEU A 45 11.14 -8.53 2.52
C LEU A 45 11.71 -7.15 2.83
N GLU A 46 10.91 -6.10 2.73
CA GLU A 46 11.28 -4.75 3.13
C GLU A 46 10.81 -4.43 4.55
N VAL A 47 11.66 -3.77 5.34
CA VAL A 47 11.29 -3.20 6.64
C VAL A 47 11.73 -1.75 6.66
N ILE A 48 10.82 -0.81 6.98
CA ILE A 48 11.19 0.60 7.15
C ILE A 48 11.53 0.84 8.62
N ASP A 49 12.74 1.30 8.90
CA ASP A 49 13.16 1.68 10.24
C ASP A 49 12.35 2.90 10.73
N ARG A 50 11.97 2.92 12.01
CA ARG A 50 11.25 4.05 12.63
C ARG A 50 11.94 5.40 12.51
N ARG A 51 13.27 5.41 12.36
CA ARG A 51 14.08 6.62 12.17
C ARG A 51 14.42 6.91 10.70
N ALA A 52 13.87 6.14 9.76
CA ALA A 52 14.22 6.24 8.35
C ALA A 52 13.94 7.63 7.76
N PHE A 53 12.98 8.37 8.31
CA PHE A 53 12.58 9.69 7.84
C PHE A 53 13.18 10.86 8.65
N ASP A 54 13.87 10.63 9.78
CA ASP A 54 14.31 11.69 10.70
C ASP A 54 15.09 12.80 9.99
N ARG A 55 16.10 12.40 9.21
CA ARG A 55 16.95 13.35 8.46
C ARG A 55 16.15 14.11 7.40
N THR A 56 15.28 13.41 6.66
CA THR A 56 14.53 14.08 5.58
C THR A 56 13.49 15.04 6.15
N LEU A 57 12.82 14.70 7.26
CA LEU A 57 11.86 15.59 7.90
C LEU A 57 12.50 16.88 8.38
N GLN A 58 13.69 16.81 8.99
CA GLN A 58 14.45 18.01 9.39
C GLN A 58 14.77 18.93 8.19
N GLN A 59 15.05 18.35 7.02
CA GLN A 59 15.37 19.11 5.80
C GLN A 59 14.13 19.69 5.11
N LEU A 60 12.96 19.05 5.25
CA LEU A 60 11.74 19.39 4.56
C LEU A 60 10.78 20.26 5.40
N ALA A 61 10.87 20.21 6.74
CA ALA A 61 10.01 20.96 7.67
C ALA A 61 10.15 22.48 7.49
N PRO A 62 9.07 23.28 7.57
CA PRO A 62 9.12 24.74 7.52
C PRO A 62 10.22 25.33 8.41
N ALA A 63 11.04 26.23 7.85
CA ALA A 63 12.17 26.84 8.56
C ALA A 63 12.56 28.17 7.90
N GLY A 64 13.01 29.12 8.71
CA GLY A 64 13.38 30.47 8.25
C GLY A 64 12.17 31.20 7.66
N SER A 65 12.32 31.77 6.47
CA SER A 65 11.25 32.49 5.76
C SER A 65 10.21 31.59 5.09
N ARG A 66 10.39 30.26 5.12
CA ARG A 66 9.49 29.32 4.46
C ARG A 66 8.40 28.83 5.41
N SER A 67 7.15 29.03 5.02
CA SER A 67 5.96 28.61 5.77
C SER A 67 5.41 27.23 5.38
N THR A 68 5.86 26.63 4.28
CA THR A 68 5.32 25.35 3.75
C THR A 68 6.37 24.26 3.71
N TRP A 69 5.97 22.99 3.83
CA TRP A 69 6.88 21.85 3.68
C TRP A 69 7.45 21.75 2.25
N ARG A 70 8.70 21.26 2.12
CA ARG A 70 9.34 21.00 0.80
C ARG A 70 9.06 19.60 0.25
N VAL A 71 7.84 19.11 0.41
CA VAL A 71 7.40 17.78 -0.07
C VAL A 71 6.17 17.95 -0.94
N GLY A 72 6.15 17.26 -2.09
CA GLY A 72 5.00 17.31 -2.99
C GLY A 72 3.86 16.40 -2.53
N VAL A 73 2.62 16.78 -2.88
CA VAL A 73 1.44 15.94 -2.70
C VAL A 73 0.77 15.69 -4.04
N PHE A 74 0.80 14.46 -4.53
CA PHE A 74 0.30 14.10 -5.87
C PHE A 74 -0.63 12.89 -5.83
N TYR A 75 -1.66 12.90 -6.67
CA TYR A 75 -2.47 11.70 -6.88
C TYR A 75 -1.68 10.67 -7.67
N ASN A 76 -1.63 9.44 -7.17
CA ASN A 76 -0.95 8.30 -7.80
C ASN A 76 0.46 8.64 -8.30
N HIS A 77 1.18 9.48 -7.54
CA HIS A 77 2.55 9.93 -7.83
C HIS A 77 2.75 10.59 -9.21
N GLY A 78 1.71 11.21 -9.75
CA GLY A 78 1.76 11.75 -11.11
C GLY A 78 1.85 10.70 -12.19
N ARG A 79 1.25 9.53 -11.96
CA ARG A 79 1.25 8.41 -12.92
C ARG A 79 -0.14 7.93 -13.31
N THR A 80 -0.20 7.29 -14.47
CA THR A 80 -1.35 6.48 -14.90
C THR A 80 -1.34 5.13 -14.18
N LEU A 81 -2.40 4.35 -14.36
CA LEU A 81 -2.48 2.97 -13.82
C LEU A 81 -1.39 2.05 -14.37
N TRP A 82 -0.83 2.35 -15.54
CA TRP A 82 0.24 1.59 -16.17
C TRP A 82 1.63 2.08 -15.76
N GLY A 83 1.73 2.99 -14.79
CA GLY A 83 3.00 3.52 -14.28
C GLY A 83 3.69 4.51 -15.23
N THR A 84 3.04 4.97 -16.29
CA THR A 84 3.55 6.04 -17.16
C THR A 84 3.24 7.42 -16.55
N PRO A 85 4.00 8.48 -16.89
CA PRO A 85 3.68 9.84 -16.44
C PRO A 85 2.26 10.25 -16.81
N SER A 86 1.59 10.97 -15.90
CA SER A 86 0.26 11.54 -16.10
C SER A 86 0.32 13.05 -15.93
N GLU A 87 -0.06 13.81 -16.95
CA GLU A 87 -0.13 15.27 -16.87
C GLU A 87 -1.09 15.70 -15.76
N ARG A 88 -2.31 15.12 -15.75
CA ARG A 88 -3.32 15.41 -14.72
C ARG A 88 -2.83 15.05 -13.33
N GLY A 89 -2.30 13.83 -13.15
CA GLY A 89 -1.81 13.38 -11.83
C GLY A 89 -0.58 14.15 -11.32
N SER A 90 0.18 14.78 -12.22
CA SER A 90 1.37 15.57 -11.86
C SER A 90 1.04 16.95 -11.30
N MET A 91 -0.25 17.33 -11.23
CA MET A 91 -0.70 18.54 -10.56
C MET A 91 -0.75 18.33 -9.04
N PRO A 92 -0.17 19.22 -8.21
CA PRO A 92 -0.27 19.10 -6.76
C PRO A 92 -1.71 19.19 -6.27
N ILE A 93 -2.12 18.21 -5.46
CA ILE A 93 -3.51 18.11 -4.98
C ILE A 93 -3.70 18.69 -3.57
N GLY A 94 -2.62 19.04 -2.87
CA GLY A 94 -2.70 19.56 -1.51
C GLY A 94 -1.43 20.23 -1.03
N THR A 95 -1.56 20.89 0.12
CA THR A 95 -0.45 21.52 0.84
C THR A 95 -0.28 20.81 2.19
N PRO A 96 0.91 20.26 2.50
CA PRO A 96 1.17 19.65 3.80
C PRO A 96 0.99 20.65 4.94
N VAL A 97 0.24 20.26 5.95
CA VAL A 97 0.09 20.97 7.24
C VAL A 97 1.09 20.40 8.24
N GLU A 98 1.16 19.06 8.32
CA GLU A 98 2.06 18.34 9.21
C GLU A 98 2.60 17.10 8.49
N VAL A 99 3.88 16.79 8.70
CA VAL A 99 4.49 15.52 8.30
C VAL A 99 5.37 15.08 9.45
N ARG A 100 5.07 13.93 10.05
CA ARG A 100 5.72 13.51 11.29
C ARG A 100 5.87 12.00 11.33
N ALA A 101 7.02 11.54 11.81
CA ALA A 101 7.20 10.14 12.17
C ALA A 101 6.67 9.89 13.58
N ASP A 102 5.97 8.77 13.78
CA ASP A 102 5.55 8.29 15.10
C ASP A 102 5.81 6.81 15.29
N ASN A 103 5.21 6.21 16.32
CA ASN A 103 5.44 4.80 16.63
C ASN A 103 4.91 3.86 15.55
N ARG A 104 3.88 4.27 14.81
CA ARG A 104 3.26 3.47 13.75
C ARG A 104 3.97 3.69 12.42
N GLY A 105 4.23 4.95 12.06
CA GLY A 105 4.61 5.25 10.69
C GLY A 105 4.90 6.71 10.41
N LEU A 106 4.93 7.05 9.12
CA LEU A 106 5.04 8.41 8.65
C LEU A 106 3.62 9.01 8.52
N LEU A 107 3.15 9.69 9.54
CA LEU A 107 1.88 10.42 9.51
C LEU A 107 2.00 11.66 8.61
N THR A 108 0.98 11.87 7.77
CA THR A 108 0.81 13.06 6.96
C THR A 108 -0.54 13.70 7.24
N VAL A 109 -0.55 15.02 7.35
CA VAL A 109 -1.76 15.84 7.44
C VAL A 109 -1.70 16.86 6.32
N THR A 110 -2.65 16.80 5.40
CA THR A 110 -2.64 17.64 4.20
C THR A 110 -3.98 18.30 3.99
N ARG A 111 -3.95 19.60 3.72
CA ARG A 111 -5.13 20.32 3.24
C ARG A 111 -5.20 20.21 1.72
N TYR A 112 -6.26 19.61 1.20
CA TYR A 112 -6.44 19.43 -0.24
C TYR A 112 -6.85 20.76 -0.91
N ASN A 113 -6.20 21.07 -2.03
CA ASN A 113 -6.39 22.29 -2.81
C ASN A 113 -7.80 22.34 -3.41
N ARG A 114 -8.36 23.53 -3.67
CA ARG A 114 -9.67 23.66 -4.36
C ARG A 114 -9.48 23.59 -5.87
N THR A 115 -9.22 22.39 -6.37
CA THR A 115 -9.10 22.08 -7.79
C THR A 115 -9.95 20.86 -8.10
N GLU A 116 -10.42 20.76 -9.34
CA GLU A 116 -11.27 19.64 -9.79
C GLU A 116 -10.65 18.27 -9.47
N LEU A 117 -9.36 18.08 -9.78
CA LEU A 117 -8.66 16.84 -9.44
C LEU A 117 -8.63 16.55 -7.94
N ALA A 118 -8.37 17.56 -7.11
CA ALA A 118 -8.30 17.36 -5.67
C ALA A 118 -9.70 17.10 -5.08
N ASP A 119 -10.75 17.69 -5.65
CA ASP A 119 -12.15 17.45 -5.28
C ASP A 119 -12.57 16.02 -5.63
N GLU A 120 -12.26 15.55 -6.84
CA GLU A 120 -12.51 14.17 -7.24
C GLU A 120 -11.81 13.16 -6.33
N VAL A 121 -10.53 13.37 -6.04
CA VAL A 121 -9.76 12.47 -5.16
C VAL A 121 -10.32 12.49 -3.74
N LEU A 122 -10.68 13.66 -3.21
CA LEU A 122 -11.27 13.81 -1.89
C LEU A 122 -12.61 13.09 -1.79
N GLU A 123 -13.44 13.16 -2.83
CA GLU A 123 -14.71 12.44 -2.87
C GLU A 123 -14.51 10.93 -2.91
N ASN A 124 -13.58 10.44 -3.73
CA ASN A 124 -13.24 9.01 -3.75
C ASN A 124 -12.67 8.50 -2.41
N ILE A 125 -12.01 9.36 -1.63
CA ILE A 125 -11.60 9.03 -0.25
C ILE A 125 -12.83 8.90 0.65
N ARG A 126 -13.79 9.82 0.58
CA ARG A 126 -15.02 9.78 1.40
C ARG A 126 -15.86 8.54 1.13
N GLU A 127 -16.00 8.18 -0.14
CA GLU A 127 -16.70 6.96 -0.57
C GLU A 127 -15.90 5.68 -0.28
N GLY A 128 -14.63 5.80 0.14
CA GLY A 128 -13.75 4.66 0.43
C GLY A 128 -13.24 3.94 -0.81
N ALA A 129 -13.36 4.52 -2.00
CA ALA A 129 -12.77 4.01 -3.23
C ALA A 129 -11.25 4.21 -3.28
N ILE A 130 -10.74 5.24 -2.59
CA ILE A 130 -9.32 5.41 -2.31
C ILE A 130 -9.11 5.21 -0.82
N THR A 131 -8.43 4.12 -0.47
CA THR A 131 -8.10 3.79 0.92
C THR A 131 -6.62 4.01 1.22
N GLY A 132 -5.74 3.90 0.24
CA GLY A 132 -4.29 3.92 0.47
C GLY A 132 -3.62 5.27 0.28
N GLN A 133 -2.46 5.40 0.91
CA GLN A 133 -1.49 6.45 0.61
C GLN A 133 -0.11 5.83 0.38
N SER A 134 0.72 6.55 -0.35
CA SER A 134 2.01 6.09 -0.80
C SER A 134 3.03 7.21 -0.80
N PHE A 135 4.31 6.87 -0.86
CA PHE A 135 5.41 7.81 -1.00
C PHE A 135 6.39 7.41 -2.10
N THR A 136 7.08 8.39 -2.66
CA THR A 136 8.31 8.15 -3.42
C THR A 136 9.50 8.86 -2.79
N GLY A 137 10.66 8.28 -3.02
CA GLY A 137 11.90 8.81 -2.50
C GLY A 137 13.10 8.00 -2.95
N ARG A 138 14.20 8.17 -2.22
CA ARG A 138 15.41 7.40 -2.41
C ARG A 138 15.82 6.74 -1.12
N PHE A 139 16.12 5.45 -1.15
CA PHE A 139 16.82 4.79 -0.05
C PHE A 139 18.28 5.24 -0.06
N THR A 140 18.67 6.09 0.89
CA THR A 140 20.04 6.59 1.02
C THR A 140 20.88 5.69 1.92
N ARG A 141 20.24 4.92 2.81
CA ARG A 141 20.89 3.87 3.60
C ARG A 141 19.95 2.67 3.78
N SER A 142 20.50 1.46 3.65
CA SER A 142 19.79 0.20 3.88
C SER A 142 20.74 -0.83 4.49
N ASP A 143 20.17 -1.86 5.11
CA ASP A 143 20.88 -3.04 5.58
C ASP A 143 20.12 -4.32 5.14
N PRO A 144 20.75 -5.22 4.37
CA PRO A 144 22.06 -5.08 3.74
C PRO A 144 22.11 -3.86 2.80
N GLY A 145 23.32 -3.33 2.60
CA GLY A 145 23.57 -2.09 1.87
C GLY A 145 23.10 -2.08 0.42
N ARG A 146 24.03 -2.15 -0.53
CA ARG A 146 23.70 -2.02 -1.96
C ARG A 146 23.02 -3.28 -2.49
N THR A 147 21.95 -3.10 -3.27
CA THR A 147 21.28 -4.17 -4.01
C THR A 147 22.27 -4.91 -4.93
N PRO A 148 22.28 -6.26 -4.92
CA PRO A 148 23.10 -7.08 -5.83
C PRO A 148 22.76 -6.80 -7.30
N ARG A 149 23.73 -7.01 -8.22
CA ARG A 149 23.48 -6.86 -9.67
C ARG A 149 22.35 -7.76 -10.20
N ALA A 150 22.18 -8.94 -9.60
CA ALA A 150 21.15 -9.89 -9.98
C ALA A 150 19.79 -9.64 -9.31
N GLY A 151 19.69 -8.58 -8.50
CA GLY A 151 18.60 -8.34 -7.55
C GLY A 151 18.70 -9.23 -6.32
N TRP A 152 17.92 -8.90 -5.30
CA TRP A 152 17.59 -9.80 -4.21
C TRP A 152 16.76 -10.96 -4.73
N ARG A 153 17.00 -12.16 -4.20
CA ARG A 153 16.30 -13.38 -4.59
C ARG A 153 16.02 -14.22 -3.34
N PRO A 154 14.97 -15.04 -3.36
CA PRO A 154 14.81 -16.10 -2.38
C PRO A 154 16.05 -17.01 -2.35
N ASP A 155 16.40 -17.54 -1.18
CA ASP A 155 17.43 -18.56 -1.07
C ASP A 155 16.95 -19.93 -1.60
N GLY A 156 17.79 -20.96 -1.51
CA GLY A 156 17.46 -22.30 -1.99
C GLY A 156 16.25 -22.96 -1.30
N SER A 157 15.80 -22.42 -0.17
CA SER A 157 14.60 -22.85 0.56
C SER A 157 13.35 -21.99 0.25
N GLY A 158 13.49 -20.99 -0.61
CA GLY A 158 12.42 -20.03 -0.90
C GLY A 158 12.31 -18.89 0.12
N LYS A 159 13.22 -18.79 1.09
CA LYS A 159 13.19 -17.73 2.10
C LYS A 159 13.67 -16.41 1.50
N LEU A 160 12.87 -15.36 1.68
CA LEU A 160 13.18 -14.01 1.24
C LEU A 160 14.24 -13.34 2.12
N LYS A 161 15.13 -12.59 1.47
CA LYS A 161 16.09 -11.71 2.16
C LYS A 161 15.35 -10.54 2.79
N THR A 162 15.62 -10.22 4.05
CA THR A 162 15.13 -8.97 4.66
C THR A 162 16.08 -7.82 4.35
N VAL A 163 15.52 -6.70 3.89
CA VAL A 163 16.18 -5.43 3.60
C VAL A 163 15.56 -4.33 4.43
N LYS A 164 16.29 -3.85 5.42
CA LYS A 164 15.89 -2.78 6.32
C LYS A 164 16.27 -1.42 5.71
N ARG A 165 15.28 -0.58 5.42
CA ARG A 165 15.46 0.80 4.93
C ARG A 165 15.70 1.71 6.14
N GLN A 166 16.94 2.17 6.29
CA GLN A 166 17.40 2.92 7.47
C GLN A 166 17.41 4.43 7.27
N GLU A 167 17.43 4.90 6.02
CA GLU A 167 17.37 6.33 5.70
C GLU A 167 16.72 6.52 4.33
N ILE A 168 15.70 7.39 4.29
CA ILE A 168 14.88 7.67 3.13
C ILE A 168 14.92 9.18 2.87
N ALA A 169 15.35 9.57 1.68
CA ALA A 169 15.15 10.92 1.17
C ALA A 169 13.76 10.99 0.52
N LEU A 170 12.78 11.50 1.27
CA LEU A 170 11.39 11.66 0.83
C LEU A 170 11.30 12.72 -0.27
N LYS A 171 10.57 12.44 -1.33
CA LYS A 171 10.34 13.39 -2.43
C LYS A 171 8.90 13.87 -2.47
N GLU A 172 7.97 12.94 -2.42
CA GLU A 172 6.53 13.22 -2.40
C GLU A 172 5.77 12.08 -1.75
N TYR A 173 4.51 12.35 -1.45
CA TYR A 173 3.53 11.36 -1.03
C TYR A 173 2.16 11.67 -1.64
N GLY A 174 1.22 10.75 -1.54
CA GLY A 174 -0.16 11.06 -1.87
C GLY A 174 -1.07 9.85 -1.95
N PRO A 175 -2.37 10.08 -2.15
CA PRO A 175 -3.37 9.03 -2.27
C PRO A 175 -3.11 8.19 -3.52
N THR A 176 -3.33 6.88 -3.41
CA THR A 176 -3.18 5.94 -4.51
C THR A 176 -4.36 4.95 -4.54
N PRO A 177 -4.92 4.66 -5.73
CA PRO A 177 -5.95 3.63 -5.87
C PRO A 177 -5.39 2.20 -5.76
N PHE A 178 -4.09 2.00 -5.99
CA PHE A 178 -3.44 0.69 -5.98
C PHE A 178 -2.22 0.71 -5.05
N PRO A 179 -2.41 0.43 -3.75
CA PRO A 179 -1.30 0.25 -2.85
C PRO A 179 -0.53 -1.06 -3.14
N ALA A 180 0.79 -1.04 -3.00
CA ALA A 180 1.71 -2.15 -3.28
C ALA A 180 1.87 -3.11 -2.10
N TYR A 181 1.38 -2.76 -0.90
CA TYR A 181 1.57 -3.53 0.33
C TYR A 181 0.28 -4.08 0.95
N PRO A 182 -0.56 -4.89 0.25
CA PRO A 182 -1.89 -5.35 0.70
C PRO A 182 -1.99 -5.71 2.20
N ASP A 183 -0.92 -6.24 2.80
CA ASP A 183 -0.87 -6.82 4.15
C ASP A 183 -0.34 -5.89 5.25
N ALA A 184 -0.21 -4.58 5.00
CA ALA A 184 0.13 -3.63 6.08
C ALA A 184 -1.05 -3.55 7.07
N ALA A 185 -0.94 -4.32 8.16
CA ALA A 185 -2.01 -4.59 9.10
C ALA A 185 -2.74 -3.32 9.55
N VAL A 186 -4.05 -3.44 9.45
CA VAL A 186 -5.05 -2.47 9.86
C VAL A 186 -5.38 -2.71 11.31
N VAL A 187 -5.25 -1.66 12.13
CA VAL A 187 -6.15 -1.47 13.27
C VAL A 187 -6.61 -0.02 13.21
N GLY A 188 -7.72 0.17 12.51
CA GLY A 188 -8.30 1.47 12.23
C GLY A 188 -9.73 1.29 11.78
N VAL A 189 -10.55 0.62 12.60
CA VAL A 189 -11.99 0.59 12.37
C VAL A 189 -12.45 2.05 12.34
N ARG A 190 -13.04 2.46 11.21
CA ARG A 190 -13.62 3.80 11.00
C ARG A 190 -14.42 4.20 12.22
N ALA A 191 -13.92 5.13 13.02
CA ALA A 191 -14.54 5.50 14.30
C ALA A 191 -15.96 6.04 14.09
N GLU A 192 -16.22 6.69 12.94
CA GLU A 192 -17.54 7.15 12.53
C GLU A 192 -18.49 6.00 12.16
N GLN A 193 -18.04 4.98 11.43
CA GLN A 193 -18.90 3.83 11.10
C GLN A 193 -19.11 2.95 12.32
N LEU A 194 -18.09 2.78 13.16
CA LEU A 194 -18.20 2.07 14.43
C LEU A 194 -19.12 2.81 15.40
N ALA A 195 -19.06 4.14 15.48
CA ALA A 195 -19.97 4.92 16.32
C ALA A 195 -21.42 4.84 15.82
N VAL A 196 -21.64 4.81 14.51
CA VAL A 196 -22.98 4.60 13.93
C VAL A 196 -23.46 3.17 14.19
N LEU A 197 -22.63 2.15 13.95
CA LEU A 197 -22.96 0.75 14.21
C LEU A 197 -23.28 0.53 15.70
N LEU A 198 -22.38 0.99 16.58
CA LEU A 198 -22.56 0.90 18.03
C LEU A 198 -23.78 1.69 18.48
N GLY A 199 -24.04 2.86 17.89
CA GLY A 199 -25.22 3.67 18.17
C GLY A 199 -26.54 3.00 17.77
N GLN A 200 -26.51 2.16 16.72
CA GLN A 200 -27.66 1.40 16.22
C GLN A 200 -27.83 0.03 16.91
N MET A 201 -26.83 -0.47 17.65
CA MET A 201 -26.96 -1.70 18.43
C MET A 201 -27.87 -1.51 19.65
N PRO A 202 -28.76 -2.48 19.93
CA PRO A 202 -29.46 -2.57 21.21
C PRO A 202 -28.49 -2.59 22.38
N ASP A 203 -28.89 -2.02 23.51
CA ASP A 203 -28.02 -1.83 24.67
C ASP A 203 -27.43 -3.16 25.18
N GLU A 204 -28.20 -4.25 25.17
CA GLU A 204 -27.75 -5.58 25.58
C GLU A 204 -26.62 -6.12 24.68
N GLU A 205 -26.67 -5.85 23.38
CA GLU A 205 -25.68 -6.32 22.41
C GLU A 205 -24.39 -5.50 22.50
N ARG A 206 -24.53 -4.19 22.77
CA ARG A 206 -23.42 -3.28 23.05
C ARG A 206 -22.68 -3.66 24.34
N GLU A 207 -23.42 -4.04 25.38
CA GLU A 207 -22.85 -4.51 26.65
C GLU A 207 -22.13 -5.85 26.50
N ARG A 208 -22.69 -6.79 25.72
CA ARG A 208 -22.02 -8.05 25.36
C ARG A 208 -20.72 -7.81 24.62
N LEU A 209 -20.73 -6.95 23.60
CA LEU A 209 -19.53 -6.60 22.84
C LEU A 209 -18.49 -5.93 23.74
N ALA A 210 -18.90 -5.02 24.62
CA ALA A 210 -18.01 -4.39 25.60
C ALA A 210 -17.43 -5.41 26.59
N LEU A 211 -18.21 -6.42 26.99
CA LEU A 211 -17.71 -7.52 27.82
C LEU A 211 -16.67 -8.34 27.06
N MET A 212 -16.96 -8.78 25.83
CA MET A 212 -16.04 -9.55 24.99
C MET A 212 -14.71 -8.84 24.75
N LEU A 213 -14.74 -7.53 24.52
CA LEU A 213 -13.54 -6.70 24.33
C LEU A 213 -12.73 -6.54 25.62
N ARG A 214 -13.37 -6.51 26.79
CA ARG A 214 -12.69 -6.39 28.10
C ARG A 214 -12.10 -7.71 28.58
N THR A 215 -12.74 -8.83 28.27
CA THR A 215 -12.32 -10.16 28.75
C THR A 215 -11.39 -10.87 27.78
N GLY A 216 -11.27 -10.39 26.54
CA GLY A 216 -10.72 -11.16 25.43
C GLY A 216 -11.68 -12.30 25.05
N THR A 217 -11.70 -12.67 23.77
CA THR A 217 -12.55 -13.77 23.28
C THR A 217 -11.98 -15.11 23.74
N PRO A 218 -12.73 -15.94 24.48
CA PRO A 218 -12.47 -17.38 24.49
C PRO A 218 -12.74 -17.89 23.06
N LEU A 219 -11.77 -18.58 22.46
CA LEU A 219 -12.04 -19.36 21.25
C LEU A 219 -12.93 -20.53 21.67
N GLU A 220 -14.23 -20.44 21.39
CA GLU A 220 -15.08 -21.62 21.43
C GLU A 220 -14.61 -22.57 20.32
N THR A 221 -14.06 -23.71 20.72
CA THR A 221 -13.89 -24.85 19.82
C THR A 221 -15.24 -25.21 19.21
N PRO A 222 -15.37 -25.31 17.88
CA PRO A 222 -16.59 -25.79 17.27
C PRO A 222 -16.93 -27.16 17.83
N ALA A 223 -18.19 -27.35 18.24
CA ALA A 223 -18.71 -28.65 18.65
C ALA A 223 -18.51 -29.65 17.51
N GLU A 224 -18.01 -30.85 17.83
CA GLU A 224 -18.02 -32.00 16.92
C GLU A 224 -19.48 -32.29 16.54
N GLY A 225 -19.87 -31.85 15.34
CA GLY A 225 -21.11 -32.25 14.70
C GLY A 225 -20.87 -33.54 13.91
N ASP A 226 -21.58 -34.60 14.28
CA ASP A 226 -21.65 -35.86 13.54
C ASP A 226 -22.09 -35.63 12.07
N PRO A 227 -21.55 -36.40 11.10
CA PRO A 227 -21.81 -36.18 9.70
C PRO A 227 -23.11 -36.86 9.27
N GLU A 228 -24.22 -36.11 9.17
CA GLU A 228 -25.35 -36.53 8.34
C GLU A 228 -25.18 -35.99 6.92
N GLY A 229 -24.54 -36.80 6.08
CA GLY A 229 -24.58 -36.64 4.63
C GLY A 229 -25.90 -37.19 4.06
N PRO A 230 -26.45 -36.59 2.98
CA PRO A 230 -27.58 -37.17 2.26
C PRO A 230 -27.16 -38.46 1.50
N PRO A 231 -28.09 -39.40 1.24
CA PRO A 231 -27.72 -40.76 0.85
C PRO A 231 -27.16 -40.84 -0.57
N ALA A 232 -26.12 -41.67 -0.70
CA ALA A 232 -25.55 -42.07 -1.98
C ALA A 232 -26.42 -43.16 -2.63
N THR A 233 -26.85 -42.93 -3.87
CA THR A 233 -27.30 -43.98 -4.78
C THR A 233 -26.55 -43.85 -6.10
N GLY A 234 -25.64 -44.79 -6.37
CA GLY A 234 -24.95 -44.93 -7.66
C GLY A 234 -23.61 -45.65 -7.53
N ASP A 235 -23.62 -46.97 -7.65
CA ASP A 235 -22.44 -47.84 -7.74
C ASP A 235 -22.08 -48.10 -9.24
N PRO A 236 -20.90 -48.66 -9.58
CA PRO A 236 -19.82 -47.91 -10.22
C PRO A 236 -19.58 -48.28 -11.69
N ALA A 237 -19.00 -47.36 -12.48
CA ALA A 237 -18.46 -47.63 -13.81
C ALA A 237 -16.91 -47.54 -13.80
N PRO A 238 -16.20 -48.33 -14.62
CA PRO A 238 -14.82 -48.73 -14.36
C PRO A 238 -13.79 -47.67 -14.73
N ALA A 239 -12.65 -47.73 -14.02
CA ALA A 239 -11.49 -46.88 -14.19
C ALA A 239 -10.91 -46.94 -15.62
N GLY A 240 -10.77 -45.76 -16.23
CA GLY A 240 -9.95 -45.48 -17.41
C GLY A 240 -8.97 -44.33 -17.09
N PRO A 241 -7.79 -44.28 -17.73
CA PRO A 241 -6.64 -43.52 -17.25
C PRO A 241 -6.84 -42.00 -17.40
N ALA A 242 -6.34 -41.26 -16.42
CA ALA A 242 -6.26 -39.81 -16.41
C ALA A 242 -5.45 -39.31 -17.62
N ALA A 243 -6.07 -38.48 -18.45
CA ALA A 243 -5.38 -37.67 -19.44
C ALA A 243 -4.84 -36.41 -18.75
N GLU A 244 -3.54 -36.20 -18.92
CA GLU A 244 -2.80 -35.01 -18.49
C GLU A 244 -3.33 -33.75 -19.20
N ASP A 245 -3.61 -32.69 -18.44
CA ASP A 245 -3.88 -31.36 -18.99
C ASP A 245 -2.57 -30.69 -19.47
N PRO A 246 -2.55 -30.04 -20.65
CA PRO A 246 -1.33 -29.50 -21.25
C PRO A 246 -0.89 -28.15 -20.62
N PRO A 247 0.43 -27.85 -20.64
CA PRO A 247 0.97 -26.63 -20.04
C PRO A 247 0.58 -25.36 -20.81
N SER A 248 0.20 -24.33 -20.06
CA SER A 248 -0.20 -23.00 -20.55
C SER A 248 0.88 -22.33 -21.41
N ARG A 249 0.62 -22.19 -22.71
CA ARG A 249 1.43 -21.41 -23.65
C ARG A 249 1.15 -19.91 -23.51
N HIS A 250 1.88 -19.20 -22.65
CA HIS A 250 1.95 -17.74 -22.72
C HIS A 250 2.87 -17.27 -23.86
N SER A 251 2.24 -17.06 -25.02
CA SER A 251 2.46 -16.01 -26.03
C SER A 251 3.90 -15.56 -26.35
N VAL A 252 4.48 -16.19 -27.37
CA VAL A 252 5.67 -15.73 -28.13
C VAL A 252 5.49 -14.32 -28.76
N ARG A 253 4.23 -13.84 -28.89
CA ARG A 253 3.92 -12.52 -29.46
C ARG A 253 4.40 -11.34 -28.61
N GLN A 254 4.43 -11.47 -27.27
CA GLN A 254 4.92 -10.38 -26.40
C GLN A 254 6.44 -10.18 -26.50
N LYS A 255 7.22 -11.24 -26.73
CA LYS A 255 8.68 -11.13 -26.88
C LYS A 255 9.09 -10.42 -28.19
N ILE A 256 8.32 -10.62 -29.26
CA ILE A 256 8.59 -10.00 -30.58
C ILE A 256 8.29 -8.49 -30.55
N ALA A 257 7.25 -8.06 -29.82
CA ALA A 257 6.91 -6.64 -29.68
C ALA A 257 8.01 -5.84 -28.94
N TRP A 258 8.53 -6.38 -27.84
CA TRP A 258 9.58 -5.73 -27.04
C TRP A 258 10.94 -5.63 -27.75
N ALA A 259 11.27 -6.60 -28.60
CA ALA A 259 12.50 -6.58 -29.39
C ALA A 259 12.47 -5.48 -30.47
N LYS A 260 11.32 -5.30 -31.15
CA LYS A 260 11.14 -4.25 -32.17
C LYS A 260 11.21 -2.85 -31.58
N THR A 261 10.56 -2.60 -30.45
CA THR A 261 10.59 -1.29 -29.78
C THR A 261 12.00 -0.91 -29.28
N ARG A 262 12.81 -1.89 -28.84
CA ARG A 262 14.21 -1.64 -28.45
C ARG A 262 15.12 -1.32 -29.63
N ALA A 263 14.91 -1.95 -30.79
CA ALA A 263 15.68 -1.66 -32.00
C ALA A 263 15.41 -0.24 -32.52
N GLU A 264 14.15 0.19 -32.47
CA GLU A 264 13.72 1.52 -32.92
C GLU A 264 14.22 2.66 -32.02
N ILE A 265 14.25 2.43 -30.70
CA ILE A 265 14.85 3.37 -29.73
C ILE A 265 16.37 3.49 -29.92
N LYS A 266 17.05 2.40 -30.32
CA LYS A 266 18.50 2.41 -30.55
C LYS A 266 18.87 3.11 -31.85
N ALA A 267 18.06 2.97 -32.90
CA ALA A 267 18.26 3.67 -34.18
C ALA A 267 18.07 5.19 -34.06
N ARG A 268 17.14 5.67 -33.22
CA ARG A 268 16.91 7.11 -32.98
C ARG A 268 17.96 7.80 -32.12
N ARG A 269 18.86 7.05 -31.48
CA ARG A 269 19.98 7.59 -30.68
C ARG A 269 21.32 7.62 -31.42
N ALA A 270 21.34 7.15 -32.67
CA ALA A 270 22.55 7.08 -33.50
C ALA A 270 22.54 8.10 -34.67
N LEU A 271 21.57 9.01 -34.67
CA LEU A 271 21.53 10.25 -35.44
C LEU A 271 21.72 11.42 -34.48
#